data_AF-A0A9P6Z0B1-F1
#
_entry.id   AF-A0A9P6Z0B1-F1
#
_cell.length_a   1.000
_cell.length_b   1.000
_cell.length_c   1.000
_cell.angle_alpha   90.00
_cell.angle_beta   90.00
_cell.angle_gamma   90.00
#
_symmetry.space_group_name_H-M   'P 1'
#
loop_
_entity.id
_entity.type
_entity.pdbx_description
1 polymer ?
#
loop_
_entity_poly.entity_id
_entity_poly.type
_entity_poly.pdbx_seq_one_letter_code
_entity_poly.pdbx_strand_id
1 'polypeptide(L)'
;MEEEWTDMEILKLLEGVEKYDDDWLLISEHVGSRTKEQCITQFLQLPINDEFLSTRPTQMELEEIPFGTTPNPVMAIIAFLSGHINSGVASAAAKSALQMLMKLGEDSSATSTKVKEEVDMSCIKEEDVDMDKKECEQSEEVTEAFSKDTMKKATIAALEAAVETARKLASYENEEIQHWARLAVKTTVEKLSLKLQQYDALETSLENEHEEMEKQANILASSIETLVSQYQPLMESDKSVSSSAFNMS
;
A
#
# COMPACT_ATOMS: atom_id res chain seq x y z
N MET A 1 6.29 -6.47 22.78
CA MET A 1 5.63 -5.21 22.34
C MET A 1 6.69 -4.16 22.58
N GLU A 2 7.44 -3.81 21.54
CA GLU A 2 8.50 -2.80 21.65
C GLU A 2 7.81 -1.45 21.89
N GLU A 3 8.20 -0.77 22.96
CA GLU A 3 7.62 0.50 23.37
C GLU A 3 8.07 1.58 22.39
N GLU A 4 7.11 2.16 21.66
CA GLU A 4 7.32 3.21 20.66
C GLU A 4 8.16 4.36 21.25
N TRP A 5 9.12 4.86 20.45
CA TRP A 5 9.96 5.98 20.86
C TRP A 5 9.17 7.28 20.83
N THR A 6 9.25 8.05 21.91
CA THR A 6 8.65 9.39 21.94
C THR A 6 9.57 10.42 21.26
N ASP A 7 9.00 11.44 20.64
CA ASP A 7 9.76 12.51 19.97
C ASP A 7 10.78 13.19 20.91
N MET A 8 10.46 13.29 22.20
CA MET A 8 11.36 13.85 23.21
C MET A 8 12.57 12.95 23.48
N GLU A 9 12.41 11.62 23.44
CA GLU A 9 13.52 10.68 23.58
C GLU A 9 14.40 10.67 22.33
N ILE A 10 13.79 10.79 21.14
CA ILE A 10 14.51 10.88 19.86
C ILE A 10 15.34 12.16 19.80
N LEU A 11 14.81 13.30 20.24
CA LEU A 11 15.57 14.56 20.29
C LEU A 11 16.77 14.47 21.24
N LYS A 12 16.61 13.86 22.42
CA LYS A 12 17.73 13.64 23.35
C LYS A 12 18.76 12.67 22.79
N LEU A 13 18.33 11.66 22.04
CA LEU A 13 19.24 10.74 21.35
C LEU A 13 20.09 11.50 20.33
N LEU A 14 19.47 12.36 19.51
CA LEU A 14 20.16 13.17 18.51
C LEU A 14 21.11 14.20 19.15
N GLU A 15 20.70 14.89 20.22
CA GLU A 15 21.57 15.79 21.00
C GLU A 15 22.76 15.04 21.60
N GLY A 16 22.52 13.84 22.13
CA GLY A 16 23.55 12.97 22.67
C GLY A 16 24.57 12.54 21.61
N VAL A 17 24.10 12.15 20.42
CA VAL A 17 24.97 11.80 19.28
C VAL A 17 25.78 13.01 18.81
N GLU A 18 25.20 14.21 18.74
CA GLU A 18 25.95 15.43 18.38
C GLU A 18 27.04 15.78 19.41
N LYS A 19 26.79 15.50 20.69
CA LYS A 19 27.69 15.89 21.79
C LYS A 19 28.80 14.87 22.08
N TYR A 20 28.52 13.58 21.91
CA TYR A 20 29.40 12.48 22.31
C TYR A 20 29.80 11.57 21.14
N ASP A 21 29.37 11.87 19.91
CA ASP A 21 29.65 11.14 18.67
C ASP A 21 29.33 9.63 18.77
N ASP A 22 30.34 8.80 19.06
CA ASP A 22 30.27 7.33 19.04
C ASP A 22 30.19 6.67 20.42
N ASP A 23 30.22 7.44 21.52
CA ASP A 23 30.20 6.90 22.88
C ASP A 23 28.76 6.53 23.33
N TRP A 24 28.26 5.40 22.83
CA TRP A 24 26.88 4.91 23.08
C TRP A 24 26.53 4.67 24.55
N LEU A 25 27.52 4.50 25.43
CA LEU A 25 27.31 4.41 26.87
C LEU A 25 26.89 5.78 27.44
N LEU A 26 27.60 6.85 27.10
CA LEU A 26 27.30 8.22 27.53
C LEU A 26 26.00 8.74 26.90
N ILE A 27 25.74 8.35 25.65
CA ILE A 27 24.49 8.68 24.95
C ILE A 27 23.30 8.00 25.64
N SER A 28 23.43 6.73 26.04
CA SER A 28 22.37 6.04 26.79
C SER A 28 22.12 6.66 28.16
N GLU A 29 23.16 7.16 28.83
CA GLU A 29 23.05 7.89 30.10
C GLU A 29 22.35 9.24 29.92
N HIS A 30 22.63 9.95 28.82
CA HIS A 30 21.99 11.21 28.49
C HIS A 30 20.50 11.07 28.14
N VAL A 31 20.13 10.00 27.43
CA VAL A 31 18.74 9.65 27.14
C VAL A 31 18.02 9.16 28.40
N GLY A 32 18.71 8.39 29.25
CA GLY A 32 18.27 7.93 30.58
C GLY A 32 17.13 6.89 30.61
N SER A 33 16.35 6.82 29.53
CA SER A 33 15.17 5.97 29.38
C SER A 33 15.46 4.63 28.69
N ARG A 34 16.51 4.57 27.85
CA ARG A 34 16.77 3.46 26.92
C ARG A 34 18.20 2.93 27.04
N THR A 35 18.39 1.66 26.69
CA THR A 35 19.71 1.03 26.74
C THR A 35 20.55 1.39 25.52
N LYS A 36 21.88 1.26 25.60
CA LYS A 36 22.81 1.53 24.49
C LYS A 36 22.41 0.82 23.19
N GLU A 37 21.96 -0.43 23.28
CA GLU A 37 21.59 -1.25 22.12
C GLU A 37 20.30 -0.74 21.47
N GLN A 38 19.35 -0.27 22.27
CA GLN A 38 18.13 0.37 21.79
C GLN A 38 18.44 1.71 21.11
N CYS A 39 19.33 2.52 21.70
CA CYS A 39 19.77 3.79 21.11
C CYS A 39 20.45 3.58 19.74
N ILE A 40 21.34 2.59 19.63
CA ILE A 40 22.01 2.24 18.37
C ILE A 40 20.99 1.76 17.33
N THR A 41 20.09 0.86 17.73
CA THR A 41 19.08 0.30 16.82
C THR A 41 18.15 1.39 16.31
N GLN A 42 17.71 2.30 17.18
CA GLN A 42 16.86 3.42 16.80
C GLN A 42 17.59 4.38 15.85
N PHE A 43 18.85 4.74 16.14
CA PHE A 43 19.64 5.63 15.29
C PHE A 43 19.84 5.08 13.88
N LEU A 44 20.08 3.77 13.73
CA LEU A 44 20.20 3.11 12.43
C LEU A 44 18.87 3.04 11.66
N GLN A 45 17.74 3.02 12.39
CA GLN A 45 16.41 3.00 11.79
C GLN A 45 15.87 4.40 11.45
N LEU A 46 16.53 5.47 11.89
CA LEU A 46 16.10 6.82 11.54
C LEU A 46 16.26 7.05 10.03
N PRO A 47 15.20 7.50 9.33
CA PRO A 47 15.22 7.69 7.88
C PRO A 47 15.96 8.99 7.52
N ILE A 48 17.27 9.04 7.78
CA ILE A 48 18.13 10.21 7.47
C ILE A 48 18.55 10.18 6.00
N ASN A 49 18.69 8.98 5.42
CA ASN A 49 19.25 8.79 4.08
C ASN A 49 18.20 8.45 3.00
N ASP A 50 16.97 8.08 3.35
CA ASP A 50 15.98 7.59 2.38
C ASP A 50 15.61 8.63 1.31
N GLU A 51 15.55 9.91 1.66
CA GLU A 51 15.31 10.98 0.67
C GLU A 51 16.48 11.12 -0.31
N PHE A 52 17.71 10.89 0.14
CA PHE A 52 18.94 10.94 -0.66
C PHE A 52 19.13 9.69 -1.53
N LEU A 53 18.57 8.54 -1.14
CA LEU A 53 18.61 7.31 -1.94
C LEU A 53 17.56 7.31 -3.07
N SER A 54 16.46 8.04 -2.91
CA SER A 54 15.39 8.14 -3.92
C SER A 54 15.73 9.05 -5.11
N THR A 55 16.68 9.97 -4.93
CA THR A 55 16.94 11.08 -5.85
C THR A 55 18.11 10.79 -6.78
N ARG A 56 17.86 9.91 -7.77
CA ARG A 56 18.76 9.54 -8.87
C ARG A 56 20.08 8.88 -8.40
N PRO A 57 20.57 7.87 -9.13
CA PRO A 57 21.94 7.41 -8.94
C PRO A 57 22.89 8.62 -9.00
N THR A 58 23.78 8.72 -8.03
CA THR A 58 24.77 9.78 -7.99
C THR A 58 25.64 9.69 -9.26
N GLN A 59 26.16 10.83 -9.72
CA GLN A 59 26.95 10.88 -10.96
C GLN A 59 28.15 9.92 -10.95
N MET A 60 28.64 9.54 -9.77
CA MET A 60 29.66 8.50 -9.55
C MET A 60 29.16 7.07 -9.78
N GLU A 61 27.93 6.73 -9.37
CA GLU A 61 27.32 5.43 -9.69
C GLU A 61 27.02 5.30 -11.19
N LEU A 62 26.78 6.43 -11.87
CA LEU A 62 26.61 6.46 -13.33
C LEU A 62 27.89 6.18 -14.11
N GLU A 63 29.07 6.42 -13.53
CA GLU A 63 30.37 6.16 -14.17
C GLU A 63 30.75 4.67 -14.16
N GLU A 64 30.21 3.88 -13.23
CA GLU A 64 30.43 2.43 -13.16
C GLU A 64 29.48 1.63 -14.04
N ILE A 65 28.41 2.25 -14.55
CA ILE A 65 27.47 1.60 -15.45
C ILE A 65 28.07 1.58 -16.86
N PRO A 66 28.23 0.41 -17.50
CA PRO A 66 28.65 0.37 -18.89
C PRO A 66 27.70 1.25 -19.73
N PHE A 67 28.29 2.15 -20.54
CA PHE A 67 27.59 3.17 -21.35
C PHE A 67 27.06 4.42 -20.63
N GLY A 68 27.34 4.62 -19.34
CA GLY A 68 26.87 5.81 -18.59
C GLY A 68 27.40 7.16 -19.11
N THR A 69 28.63 7.17 -19.66
CA THR A 69 29.31 8.39 -20.16
C THR A 69 29.13 8.63 -21.66
N THR A 70 28.66 7.64 -22.43
CA THR A 70 28.51 7.76 -23.89
C THR A 70 27.03 7.81 -24.24
N PRO A 71 26.52 8.85 -24.92
CA PRO A 71 25.13 8.91 -25.31
C PRO A 71 24.85 7.89 -26.42
N ASN A 72 24.48 6.66 -26.04
CA ASN A 72 23.96 5.65 -26.96
C ASN A 72 22.43 5.76 -27.01
N PRO A 73 21.84 6.35 -28.07
CA PRO A 73 20.40 6.55 -28.15
C PRO A 73 19.62 5.22 -28.16
N VAL A 74 20.21 4.14 -28.69
CA VAL A 74 19.56 2.82 -28.72
C VAL A 74 19.45 2.25 -27.31
N MET A 75 20.54 2.32 -26.54
CA MET A 75 20.54 1.82 -25.17
C MET A 75 19.68 2.65 -24.23
N ALA A 76 19.64 3.98 -24.40
CA ALA A 76 18.75 4.86 -23.64
C ALA A 76 17.27 4.51 -23.86
N ILE A 77 16.89 4.21 -25.10
CA ILE A 77 15.51 3.76 -25.43
C ILE A 77 15.23 2.39 -24.83
N ILE A 78 16.18 1.45 -24.92
CA ILE A 78 16.01 0.10 -24.35
C ILE A 78 15.89 0.17 -22.82
N ALA A 79 16.73 0.96 -22.14
CA ALA A 79 16.66 1.15 -20.70
C ALA A 79 15.33 1.80 -20.29
N PHE A 80 14.89 2.84 -21.02
CA PHE A 80 13.60 3.49 -20.78
C PHE A 80 12.43 2.52 -20.96
N LEU A 81 12.38 1.77 -22.07
CA LEU A 81 11.29 0.83 -22.34
C LEU A 81 11.31 -0.36 -21.37
N SER A 82 12.48 -0.89 -21.01
CA SER A 82 12.61 -2.01 -20.08
C SER A 82 12.19 -1.65 -18.65
N GLY A 83 12.37 -0.39 -18.23
CA GLY A 83 11.94 0.08 -16.90
C GLY A 83 10.43 0.30 -16.78
N HIS A 84 9.71 0.52 -17.89
CA HIS A 84 8.29 0.89 -17.89
C HIS A 84 7.35 -0.22 -18.37
N ILE A 85 7.88 -1.33 -18.87
CA ILE A 85 7.08 -2.46 -19.40
C ILE A 85 7.16 -3.63 -18.42
N ASN A 86 6.01 -4.28 -18.15
CA ASN A 86 5.97 -5.51 -17.36
C ASN A 86 6.72 -6.64 -18.10
N SER A 87 7.56 -7.39 -17.39
CA SER A 87 8.38 -8.48 -17.96
C SER A 87 7.55 -9.58 -18.65
N GLY A 88 6.29 -9.79 -18.25
CA GLY A 88 5.36 -10.71 -18.91
C GLY A 88 4.98 -10.30 -20.33
N VAL A 89 4.70 -9.01 -20.54
CA VAL A 89 4.39 -8.44 -21.87
C VAL A 89 5.64 -8.47 -22.76
N ALA A 90 6.80 -8.10 -22.19
CA ALA A 90 8.08 -8.16 -22.88
C ALA A 90 8.44 -9.59 -23.31
N SER A 91 8.23 -10.59 -22.44
CA SER A 91 8.48 -12.00 -22.75
C SER A 91 7.60 -12.51 -23.88
N ALA A 92 6.30 -12.18 -23.88
CA ALA A 92 5.39 -12.58 -24.95
C ALA A 92 5.77 -11.97 -26.30
N ALA A 93 6.11 -10.67 -26.30
CA ALA A 93 6.60 -9.98 -27.49
C ALA A 93 7.87 -10.65 -28.04
N ALA A 94 8.85 -10.92 -27.17
CA ALA A 94 10.12 -11.56 -27.55
C ALA A 94 9.91 -12.96 -28.11
N LYS A 95 9.06 -13.79 -27.48
CA LYS A 95 8.74 -15.15 -27.95
C LYS A 95 8.13 -15.12 -29.35
N SER A 96 7.17 -14.24 -29.60
CA SER A 96 6.54 -14.13 -30.93
C SER A 96 7.49 -13.60 -32.00
N ALA A 97 8.38 -12.65 -31.66
CA ALA A 97 9.42 -12.18 -32.56
C ALA A 97 10.40 -13.31 -32.94
N LEU A 98 10.90 -14.03 -31.94
CA LEU A 98 11.84 -15.15 -32.14
C LEU A 98 11.20 -16.28 -32.94
N GLN A 99 9.94 -16.62 -32.65
CA GLN A 99 9.21 -17.64 -33.39
C GLN A 99 9.07 -17.28 -34.87
N MET A 100 8.86 -16.01 -35.20
CA MET A 100 8.81 -15.56 -36.60
C MET A 100 10.19 -15.56 -37.25
N LEU A 101 11.24 -15.12 -36.55
CA LEU A 101 12.61 -15.18 -37.06
C LEU A 101 13.08 -16.62 -37.32
N MET A 102 12.74 -17.56 -36.43
CA MET A 102 13.07 -18.97 -36.59
C MET A 102 12.34 -19.60 -37.78
N LYS A 103 11.03 -19.36 -37.93
CA LYS A 103 10.25 -19.88 -39.07
C LYS A 103 10.79 -19.38 -40.41
N LEU A 104 11.14 -18.11 -40.51
CA LEU A 104 11.68 -17.55 -41.75
C LEU A 104 13.14 -17.98 -42.01
N GLY A 105 13.91 -18.31 -40.96
CA GLY A 105 15.25 -18.90 -41.10
C GLY A 105 15.21 -20.35 -41.60
N GLU A 106 14.20 -21.13 -41.19
CA GLU A 106 13.98 -22.49 -41.69
C GLU A 106 13.58 -22.51 -43.17
N ASP A 107 12.78 -21.54 -43.63
CA ASP A 107 12.38 -21.41 -45.03
C ASP A 107 13.56 -21.14 -45.98
N SER A 108 14.64 -20.50 -45.51
CA SER A 108 15.89 -20.33 -46.28
C SER A 108 16.74 -21.61 -46.35
N SER A 109 16.56 -22.54 -45.40
CA SER A 109 17.28 -23.83 -45.35
C SER A 109 16.45 -25.01 -45.92
N ALA A 110 15.21 -24.79 -46.33
CA ALA A 110 14.25 -25.83 -46.71
C ALA A 110 14.40 -26.38 -48.15
N THR A 111 15.64 -26.62 -48.61
CA THR A 111 15.95 -27.73 -49.53
C THR A 111 16.67 -28.86 -48.79
N SER A 112 16.18 -29.28 -47.62
CA SER A 112 16.28 -30.66 -47.16
C SER A 112 15.39 -30.93 -45.93
N THR A 113 14.31 -31.67 -46.17
CA THR A 113 13.81 -32.76 -45.31
C THR A 113 13.25 -32.45 -43.89
N LYS A 114 11.90 -32.38 -43.84
CA LYS A 114 10.96 -32.89 -42.80
C LYS A 114 11.21 -32.60 -41.30
N VAL A 115 10.29 -31.78 -40.78
CA VAL A 115 9.96 -31.57 -39.36
C VAL A 115 9.28 -32.79 -38.71
N LYS A 116 9.88 -33.28 -37.62
CA LYS A 116 9.30 -33.67 -36.32
C LYS A 116 10.44 -33.39 -35.33
N GLU A 117 10.30 -32.64 -34.24
CA GLU A 117 9.44 -32.89 -33.08
C GLU A 117 9.57 -31.71 -32.12
N GLU A 118 8.66 -31.65 -31.14
CA GLU A 118 8.51 -30.64 -30.10
C GLU A 118 9.77 -30.44 -29.24
N VAL A 119 10.06 -29.19 -28.84
CA VAL A 119 11.05 -28.91 -27.79
C VAL A 119 10.39 -28.09 -26.69
N ASP A 120 10.05 -28.84 -25.64
CA ASP A 120 9.79 -28.43 -24.27
C ASP A 120 11.02 -27.67 -23.72
N MET A 121 10.80 -26.43 -23.28
CA MET A 121 11.84 -25.55 -22.75
C MET A 121 11.98 -25.82 -21.24
N SER A 122 12.76 -26.83 -20.90
CA SER A 122 13.35 -26.96 -19.56
C SER A 122 14.81 -27.39 -19.67
N CYS A 123 15.63 -26.88 -18.75
CA CYS A 123 17.07 -27.14 -18.52
C CYS A 123 18.03 -26.01 -18.92
N ILE A 124 18.10 -24.98 -18.07
CA ILE A 124 19.38 -24.31 -17.80
C ILE A 124 20.03 -25.08 -16.64
N LYS A 125 21.18 -25.72 -16.90
CA LYS A 125 22.15 -26.06 -15.87
C LYS A 125 23.50 -25.56 -16.34
N GLU A 126 24.14 -24.81 -15.46
CA GLU A 126 25.50 -24.32 -15.59
C GLU A 126 26.53 -25.46 -15.47
N GLU A 127 27.73 -25.13 -15.95
CA GLU A 127 29.06 -25.70 -15.68
C GLU A 127 29.70 -26.63 -16.74
N ASP A 128 30.83 -26.10 -17.23
CA ASP A 128 32.09 -26.66 -17.74
C ASP A 128 32.12 -27.58 -18.96
N VAL A 129 32.66 -27.06 -20.08
CA VAL A 129 33.73 -27.71 -20.88
C VAL A 129 34.58 -26.65 -21.61
N ASP A 130 35.87 -26.64 -21.28
CA ASP A 130 36.99 -25.96 -21.95
C ASP A 130 37.30 -26.61 -23.31
N MET A 131 37.38 -25.84 -24.42
CA MET A 131 37.99 -26.34 -25.67
C MET A 131 38.40 -25.23 -26.66
N ASP A 132 39.71 -24.97 -26.67
CA ASP A 132 40.59 -24.62 -27.80
C ASP A 132 39.97 -24.10 -29.11
N LYS A 133 40.34 -22.83 -29.39
CA LYS A 133 40.74 -22.25 -30.68
C LYS A 133 40.37 -23.06 -31.94
N LYS A 134 39.18 -22.77 -32.48
CA LYS A 134 38.88 -22.95 -33.90
C LYS A 134 38.27 -21.66 -34.43
N GLU A 135 38.97 -21.05 -35.38
CA GLU A 135 38.63 -19.80 -36.02
C GLU A 135 37.20 -19.87 -36.59
N CYS A 136 36.39 -18.87 -36.23
CA CYS A 136 35.03 -18.70 -36.72
C CYS A 136 35.09 -18.13 -38.14
N GLU A 137 35.32 -19.00 -39.12
CA GLU A 137 35.02 -18.72 -40.52
C GLU A 137 33.63 -19.29 -40.85
N GLN A 138 32.59 -18.54 -40.50
CA GLN A 138 31.24 -18.68 -41.04
C GLN A 138 30.49 -17.34 -40.84
N SER A 139 30.73 -16.41 -41.76
CA SER A 139 30.19 -15.05 -41.71
C SER A 139 29.13 -14.76 -42.79
N GLU A 140 28.54 -15.77 -43.44
CA GLU A 140 27.64 -15.54 -44.58
C GLU A 140 26.18 -16.01 -44.38
N GLU A 141 25.86 -16.84 -43.38
CA GLU A 141 24.48 -17.35 -43.17
C GLU A 141 23.62 -16.44 -42.26
N VAL A 142 24.26 -15.58 -41.45
CA VAL A 142 23.57 -14.70 -40.49
C VAL A 142 22.93 -13.47 -41.19
N THR A 143 23.35 -13.13 -42.41
CA THR A 143 22.93 -11.87 -43.05
C THR A 143 21.54 -11.90 -43.68
N GLU A 144 20.98 -13.07 -44.01
CA GLU A 144 19.63 -13.17 -44.59
C GLU A 144 18.52 -13.19 -43.53
N ALA A 145 18.77 -13.77 -42.36
CA ALA A 145 17.79 -13.83 -41.25
C ALA A 145 17.41 -12.43 -40.73
N PHE A 146 18.33 -11.46 -40.80
CA PHE A 146 18.13 -10.07 -40.37
C PHE A 146 17.85 -9.09 -41.51
N SER A 147 17.33 -9.58 -42.63
CA SER A 147 16.82 -8.70 -43.70
C SER A 147 15.82 -7.68 -43.14
N LYS A 148 15.82 -6.47 -43.70
CA LYS A 148 14.96 -5.38 -43.25
C LYS A 148 13.48 -5.76 -43.25
N ASP A 149 13.07 -6.67 -44.13
CA ASP A 149 11.67 -7.10 -44.25
C ASP A 149 11.32 -8.28 -43.33
N THR A 150 12.27 -9.16 -43.00
CA THR A 150 12.07 -10.21 -42.00
C THR A 150 11.98 -9.60 -40.60
N MET A 151 12.85 -8.62 -40.29
CA MET A 151 12.77 -7.86 -39.04
C MET A 151 11.45 -7.10 -38.91
N LYS A 152 10.97 -6.43 -39.96
CA LYS A 152 9.65 -5.77 -39.92
C LYS A 152 8.52 -6.74 -39.58
N LYS A 153 8.47 -7.90 -40.23
CA LYS A 153 7.44 -8.92 -39.96
C LYS A 153 7.53 -9.45 -38.53
N ALA A 154 8.74 -9.74 -38.04
CA ALA A 154 8.95 -10.18 -36.66
C ALA A 154 8.57 -9.10 -35.63
N THR A 155 8.88 -7.83 -35.90
CA THR A 155 8.50 -6.71 -35.02
C THR A 155 7.00 -6.49 -34.97
N ILE A 156 6.28 -6.65 -36.09
CA ILE A 156 4.82 -6.54 -36.11
C ILE A 156 4.19 -7.66 -35.28
N ALA A 157 4.64 -8.90 -35.46
CA ALA A 157 4.15 -10.04 -34.68
C ALA A 157 4.46 -9.92 -33.18
N ALA A 158 5.63 -9.38 -32.83
CA ALA A 158 5.99 -9.09 -31.44
C ALA A 158 5.07 -8.02 -30.83
N LEU A 159 4.77 -6.97 -31.58
CA LEU A 159 3.89 -5.89 -31.12
C LEU A 159 2.44 -6.37 -30.98
N GLU A 160 1.95 -7.21 -31.90
CA GLU A 160 0.62 -7.82 -31.81
C GLU A 160 0.48 -8.68 -30.55
N ALA A 161 1.46 -9.55 -30.28
CA ALA A 161 1.49 -10.35 -29.06
C ALA A 161 1.61 -9.51 -27.78
N ALA A 162 2.39 -8.42 -27.82
CA ALA A 162 2.48 -7.46 -26.72
C ALA A 162 1.11 -6.80 -26.44
N VAL A 163 0.41 -6.38 -27.48
CA VAL A 163 -0.92 -5.74 -27.36
C VAL A 163 -1.95 -6.71 -26.79
N GLU A 164 -1.98 -7.96 -27.26
CA GLU A 164 -2.92 -8.96 -26.74
C GLU A 164 -2.66 -9.28 -25.26
N THR A 165 -1.40 -9.46 -24.88
CA THR A 165 -1.03 -9.72 -23.48
C THR A 165 -1.27 -8.52 -22.57
N ALA A 166 -0.95 -7.30 -23.03
CA ALA A 166 -1.26 -6.07 -22.30
C ALA A 166 -2.77 -5.89 -22.11
N ARG A 167 -3.59 -6.20 -23.14
CA ARG A 167 -5.05 -6.15 -23.03
C ARG A 167 -5.58 -7.14 -22.00
N LYS A 168 -5.03 -8.36 -21.98
CA LYS A 168 -5.38 -9.39 -20.99
C LYS A 168 -5.02 -8.94 -19.57
N LEU A 169 -3.82 -8.37 -19.38
CA LEU A 169 -3.39 -7.84 -18.09
C LEU A 169 -4.31 -6.69 -17.63
N ALA A 170 -4.63 -5.75 -18.51
CA ALA A 170 -5.56 -4.67 -18.22
C ALA A 170 -6.95 -5.17 -17.82
N SER A 171 -7.46 -6.24 -18.46
CA SER A 171 -8.73 -6.84 -18.06
C SER A 171 -8.67 -7.48 -16.67
N TYR A 172 -7.55 -8.13 -16.33
CA TYR A 172 -7.34 -8.73 -15.01
C TYR A 172 -7.27 -7.67 -13.91
N GLU A 173 -6.47 -6.61 -14.11
CA GLU A 173 -6.38 -5.48 -13.17
C GLU A 173 -7.74 -4.81 -12.98
N ASN A 174 -8.54 -4.67 -14.05
CA ASN A 174 -9.88 -4.14 -13.94
C ASN A 174 -10.81 -5.04 -13.09
N GLU A 175 -10.73 -6.36 -13.20
CA GLU A 175 -11.50 -7.28 -12.35
C GLU A 175 -11.09 -7.18 -10.87
N GLU A 176 -9.80 -7.04 -10.59
CA GLU A 176 -9.29 -6.81 -9.23
C GLU A 176 -9.79 -5.46 -8.68
N ILE A 177 -9.71 -4.38 -9.47
CA ILE A 177 -10.24 -3.06 -9.08
C ILE A 177 -11.73 -3.17 -8.76
N GLN A 178 -12.51 -3.88 -9.58
CA GLN A 178 -13.93 -4.11 -9.33
C GLN A 178 -14.18 -4.96 -8.07
N HIS A 179 -13.32 -5.94 -7.77
CA HIS A 179 -13.41 -6.73 -6.55
C HIS A 179 -13.20 -5.83 -5.32
N TRP A 180 -12.11 -5.07 -5.28
CA TRP A 180 -11.80 -4.16 -4.18
C TRP A 180 -12.86 -3.07 -4.00
N ALA A 181 -13.39 -2.51 -5.10
CA ALA A 181 -14.48 -1.54 -5.04
C ALA A 181 -15.75 -2.12 -4.41
N ARG A 182 -16.13 -3.35 -4.81
CA ARG A 182 -17.28 -4.05 -4.19
C ARG A 182 -17.06 -4.33 -2.72
N LEU A 183 -15.86 -4.77 -2.34
CA LEU A 183 -15.52 -5.02 -0.95
C LEU A 183 -15.56 -3.72 -0.12
N ALA A 184 -15.03 -2.62 -0.64
CA ALA A 184 -15.10 -1.32 0.01
C ALA A 184 -16.54 -0.85 0.20
N VAL A 185 -17.41 -0.97 -0.81
CA VAL A 185 -18.83 -0.64 -0.67
C VAL A 185 -19.48 -1.54 0.39
N LYS A 186 -19.22 -2.84 0.34
CA LYS A 186 -19.75 -3.79 1.33
C LYS A 186 -19.36 -3.42 2.76
N THR A 187 -18.08 -3.12 3.01
CA THR A 187 -17.62 -2.74 4.35
C THR A 187 -18.20 -1.41 4.80
N THR A 188 -18.39 -0.44 3.89
CA THR A 188 -19.06 0.82 4.25
C THR A 188 -20.52 0.61 4.65
N VAL A 189 -21.24 -0.29 3.97
CA VAL A 189 -22.62 -0.65 4.31
C VAL A 189 -22.67 -1.36 5.67
N GLU A 190 -21.79 -2.33 5.91
CA GLU A 190 -21.69 -3.03 7.21
C GLU A 190 -21.34 -2.08 8.35
N LYS A 191 -20.45 -1.11 8.12
CA LYS A 191 -20.14 -0.06 9.08
C LYS A 191 -21.37 0.80 9.39
N LEU A 192 -22.16 1.16 8.37
CA LEU A 192 -23.39 1.94 8.57
C LEU A 192 -24.45 1.14 9.30
N SER A 193 -24.62 -0.16 9.01
CA SER A 193 -25.57 -0.99 9.75
C SER A 193 -25.18 -1.17 11.21
N LEU A 194 -23.88 -1.32 11.51
CA LEU A 194 -23.39 -1.36 12.89
C LEU A 194 -23.62 -0.04 13.62
N LYS A 195 -23.39 1.10 12.94
CA LYS A 195 -23.72 2.41 13.50
C LYS A 195 -25.22 2.55 13.79
N LEU A 196 -26.08 2.13 12.86
CA LEU A 196 -27.53 2.17 13.05
C LEU A 196 -27.93 1.36 14.29
N GLN A 197 -27.42 0.13 14.42
CA GLN A 197 -27.68 -0.72 15.59
C GLN A 197 -27.22 -0.08 16.91
N GLN A 198 -26.08 0.63 16.90
CA GLN A 198 -25.63 1.39 18.08
C GLN A 198 -26.53 2.57 18.40
N TYR A 199 -27.04 3.28 17.39
CA TYR A 199 -27.99 4.37 17.58
C TYR A 199 -29.31 3.86 18.16
N ASP A 200 -29.84 2.74 17.67
CA ASP A 200 -31.06 2.13 18.22
C ASP A 200 -30.87 1.73 19.71
N ALA A 201 -29.71 1.18 20.06
CA ALA A 201 -29.37 0.86 21.44
C ALA A 201 -29.27 2.12 22.32
N LEU A 202 -28.72 3.22 21.79
CA LEU A 202 -28.66 4.50 22.50
C LEU A 202 -30.04 5.13 22.67
N GLU A 203 -30.90 5.04 21.65
CA GLU A 203 -32.29 5.55 21.70
C GLU A 203 -33.10 4.81 22.77
N THR A 204 -33.00 3.48 22.83
CA THR A 204 -33.66 2.70 23.89
C THR A 204 -33.14 3.04 25.29
N SER A 205 -31.83 3.28 25.44
CA SER A 205 -31.27 3.74 26.72
C SER A 205 -31.78 5.12 27.10
N LEU A 206 -31.90 6.04 26.14
CA LEU A 206 -32.42 7.39 26.37
C LEU A 206 -33.90 7.36 26.75
N GLU A 207 -34.70 6.52 26.09
CA GLU A 207 -36.12 6.34 26.42
C GLU A 207 -36.28 5.83 27.86
N ASN A 208 -35.44 4.88 28.29
CA ASN A 208 -35.44 4.38 29.67
C ASN A 208 -35.12 5.48 30.70
N GLU A 209 -34.09 6.29 30.42
CA GLU A 209 -33.73 7.44 31.28
C GLU A 209 -34.85 8.48 31.32
N HIS A 210 -35.51 8.73 30.19
CA HIS A 210 -36.65 9.64 30.12
C HIS A 210 -37.83 9.12 30.95
N GLU A 211 -38.18 7.84 30.83
CA GLU A 211 -39.21 7.22 31.66
C GLU A 211 -38.87 7.27 33.16
N GLU A 212 -37.60 7.07 33.53
CA GLU A 212 -37.17 7.14 34.92
C GLU A 212 -37.29 8.56 35.48
N MET A 213 -36.88 9.55 34.71
CA MET A 213 -37.06 10.97 35.04
C MET A 213 -38.55 11.33 35.19
N GLU A 214 -39.41 10.81 34.32
CA GLU A 214 -40.85 11.04 34.41
C GLU A 214 -41.47 10.38 35.65
N LYS A 215 -41.03 9.16 36.00
CA LYS A 215 -41.44 8.48 37.23
C LYS A 215 -41.03 9.30 38.46
N GLN A 216 -39.79 9.79 38.50
CA GLN A 216 -39.31 10.65 39.60
C GLN A 216 -40.10 11.95 39.69
N ALA A 217 -40.39 12.60 38.56
CA ALA A 217 -41.21 13.80 38.51
C ALA A 217 -42.63 13.56 39.03
N ASN A 218 -43.27 12.46 38.64
CA ASN A 218 -44.60 12.06 39.11
C ASN A 218 -44.61 11.74 40.62
N ILE A 219 -43.58 11.05 41.13
CA ILE A 219 -43.41 10.81 42.57
C ILE A 219 -43.28 12.13 43.33
N LEU A 220 -42.42 13.04 42.88
CA LEU A 220 -42.25 14.36 43.49
C LEU A 220 -43.57 15.15 43.47
N ALA A 221 -44.28 15.15 42.35
CA ALA A 221 -45.58 15.83 42.22
C ALA A 221 -46.60 15.26 43.22
N SER A 222 -46.72 13.93 43.32
CA SER A 222 -47.59 13.30 44.31
C SER A 222 -47.17 13.62 45.75
N SER A 223 -45.87 13.66 46.05
CA SER A 223 -45.35 14.06 47.36
C SER A 223 -45.69 15.52 47.67
N ILE A 224 -45.58 16.43 46.71
CA ILE A 224 -45.98 17.83 46.87
C ILE A 224 -47.49 17.92 47.11
N GLU A 225 -48.31 17.20 46.35
CA GLU A 225 -49.77 17.20 46.50
C GLU A 225 -50.20 16.67 47.88
N THR A 226 -49.57 15.59 48.37
CA THR A 226 -49.81 15.09 49.74
C THR A 226 -49.42 16.11 50.81
N LEU A 227 -48.28 16.79 50.67
CA LEU A 227 -47.87 17.86 51.58
C LEU A 227 -48.87 19.02 51.54
N VAL A 228 -49.26 19.49 50.36
CA VAL A 228 -50.27 20.55 50.22
C VAL A 228 -51.58 20.15 50.90
N SER A 229 -52.09 18.93 50.66
CA SER A 229 -53.31 18.42 51.30
C SER A 229 -53.19 18.37 52.84
N GLN A 230 -52.04 17.97 53.36
CA GLN A 230 -51.78 17.91 54.81
C GLN A 230 -51.76 19.30 55.47
N TYR A 231 -51.23 20.31 54.78
CA TYR A 231 -51.14 21.69 55.30
C TYR A 231 -52.33 22.59 54.91
N GLN A 232 -53.17 22.20 53.94
CA GLN A 232 -54.36 22.93 53.52
C GLN A 232 -55.34 23.27 54.67
N PRO A 233 -55.72 22.34 55.58
CA PRO A 233 -56.62 22.67 56.69
C PRO A 233 -56.02 23.65 57.71
N LEU A 234 -54.69 23.69 57.85
CA LEU A 234 -54.01 24.66 58.72
C LEU A 234 -54.11 26.08 58.12
N MET A 235 -53.93 26.21 56.81
CA MET A 235 -54.05 27.48 56.08
C MET A 235 -55.50 28.02 56.04
N GLU A 236 -56.51 27.16 56.04
CA GLU A 236 -57.93 27.57 56.15
C GLU A 236 -58.31 27.97 57.58
N SER A 237 -57.72 27.31 58.59
CA SER A 237 -57.91 27.68 60.00
C SER A 237 -57.38 29.09 60.30
N ASP A 238 -56.21 29.47 59.77
CA ASP A 238 -55.65 30.82 59.91
C ASP A 238 -56.49 31.89 59.20
N LYS A 239 -57.08 31.58 58.04
CA LYS A 239 -58.04 32.48 57.37
C LYS A 239 -59.33 32.66 58.17
N SER A 240 -59.81 31.61 58.86
CA SER A 240 -60.99 31.71 59.74
C SER A 240 -60.71 32.54 61.00
N VAL A 241 -59.51 32.40 61.58
CA VAL A 241 -59.07 33.17 62.75
C VAL A 241 -58.81 34.64 62.38
N SER A 242 -58.21 34.91 61.22
CA SER A 242 -58.02 36.27 60.70
C SER A 242 -59.33 36.97 60.33
N SER A 243 -60.32 36.27 59.74
CA SER A 243 -61.65 36.85 59.46
C SER A 243 -62.49 37.05 60.72
N SER A 244 -62.33 36.20 61.74
CA SER A 244 -63.00 36.37 63.04
C SER A 244 -62.38 37.52 63.85
N ALA A 245 -61.05 37.72 63.77
CA ALA A 245 -60.36 38.87 64.35
C ALA A 245 -60.70 40.20 63.64
N PHE A 246 -60.98 40.17 62.34
CA PHE A 246 -61.38 41.36 61.57
C PHE A 246 -62.85 41.77 61.76
N ASN A 247 -63.74 40.83 62.13
CA ASN A 247 -65.17 41.12 62.43
C ASN A 247 -65.44 41.52 63.90
N MET A 248 -64.42 41.54 64.76
CA MET A 248 -64.53 41.94 66.18
C MET A 248 -63.94 43.33 66.50
N SER A 249 -63.64 44.15 65.49
CA SER A 249 -63.31 45.59 65.62
C SER A 249 -64.34 46.44 64.87
#